data_AF-A0A0K0EIC8-F1
#
_entry.id   AF-A0A0K0EIC8-F1
#
_cell.length_a   1.000
_cell.length_b   1.000
_cell.length_c   1.000
_cell.angle_alpha   90.00
_cell.angle_beta   90.00
_cell.angle_gamma   90.00
#
_symmetry.space_group_name_H-M   'P 1'
#
loop_
_entity.id
_entity.type
_entity.pdbx_description
1 polymer ?
#
loop_
_entity_poly.entity_id
_entity_poly.type
_entity_poly.pdbx_seq_one_letter_code
_entity_poly.pdbx_strand_id
1 'polypeptide(L)'
;MFSLLLVLFGISAISSYNIDIGQRQPCPSGWVYTNYTEQCFYFSGKITASQYSASLNCQNYEGGNLVSILSQNDYDIVYNMTKDSIYTPWIGLQTDEYGIPTWIDGYSYNFTKFSNISKVTLDHKQCFGLRTLQPSDGYISLNCNYAQPFVCKQHASNCPSTYYNGTSGDIVSSNYPNNYYNNLNCIYHINVTKNYHISFKFLHFDVENNYDYVEIYDGPDINSNLIGNFTGNITNVNAIKSSGNTLTIRFKTDNIVSKRGWYAHYSRVDQINVIELSGPGGRLTSPNFPENYDYLISQYYKFSTPNNTVVRFTFNTFLTEPINDYLTIYDGPTDRFPIIANISGELVNPPTNPLVYRSSTNNVYMFFYTNLFIEYKGWDLTWHTEYIQL
;
A
#
# COMPACT_ATOMS: atom_id res chain seq x y z
N MET A 1 -6.83 -8.64 -66.80
CA MET A 1 -6.22 -9.83 -66.20
C MET A 1 -6.56 -9.85 -64.73
N PHE A 2 -7.44 -10.77 -64.32
CA PHE A 2 -7.78 -10.98 -62.91
C PHE A 2 -6.54 -11.47 -62.16
N SER A 3 -6.13 -10.75 -61.12
CA SER A 3 -5.24 -11.30 -60.09
C SER A 3 -5.96 -11.16 -58.76
N LEU A 4 -6.52 -12.28 -58.33
CA LEU A 4 -7.16 -12.49 -57.04
C LEU A 4 -6.03 -12.63 -56.01
N LEU A 5 -5.78 -11.62 -55.18
CA LEU A 5 -5.00 -11.80 -53.95
C LEU A 5 -5.98 -11.80 -52.77
N LEU A 6 -6.43 -13.01 -52.40
CA LEU A 6 -6.90 -13.28 -51.04
C LEU A 6 -5.66 -13.43 -50.15
N VAL A 7 -5.46 -12.52 -49.20
CA VAL A 7 -4.61 -12.78 -48.03
C VAL A 7 -5.37 -12.35 -46.77
N LEU A 8 -6.07 -13.35 -46.23
CA LEU A 8 -6.45 -13.62 -44.84
C LEU A 8 -6.40 -12.46 -43.84
N PHE A 9 -7.60 -12.05 -43.42
CA PHE A 9 -7.87 -11.38 -42.15
C PHE A 9 -7.45 -12.28 -40.99
N GLY A 10 -6.56 -11.80 -40.14
CA GLY A 10 -6.19 -12.49 -38.91
C GLY A 10 -5.18 -11.69 -38.12
N ILE A 11 -5.67 -10.72 -37.35
CA ILE A 11 -5.30 -10.39 -35.96
C ILE A 11 -6.31 -9.32 -35.54
N SER A 12 -7.43 -9.76 -34.99
CA SER A 12 -8.32 -8.94 -34.17
C SER A 12 -8.17 -9.45 -32.73
N ALA A 13 -7.31 -8.81 -31.94
CA ALA A 13 -7.39 -8.78 -30.47
C ALA A 13 -6.23 -7.99 -29.89
N ILE A 14 -6.35 -6.66 -29.86
CA ILE A 14 -5.93 -5.94 -28.67
C ILE A 14 -7.20 -5.25 -28.19
N SER A 15 -7.93 -5.95 -27.32
CA SER A 15 -8.89 -5.32 -26.43
C SER A 15 -8.11 -4.25 -25.69
N SER A 16 -8.28 -2.99 -26.09
CA SER A 16 -7.77 -1.85 -25.35
C SER A 16 -8.43 -1.91 -23.97
N TYR A 17 -7.72 -2.48 -23.00
CA TYR A 17 -8.04 -2.29 -21.59
C TYR A 17 -8.07 -0.78 -21.38
N ASN A 18 -9.26 -0.22 -21.19
CA ASN A 18 -9.44 1.17 -20.79
C ASN A 18 -8.97 1.28 -19.34
N ILE A 19 -7.66 1.33 -19.14
CA ILE A 19 -7.06 1.65 -17.85
C ILE A 19 -7.47 3.10 -17.57
N ASP A 20 -8.30 3.31 -16.54
CA ASP A 20 -8.64 4.66 -16.08
C ASP A 20 -7.36 5.32 -15.60
N ILE A 21 -6.82 6.23 -16.40
CA ILE A 21 -5.62 6.97 -16.02
C ILE A 21 -6.10 8.09 -15.09
N GLY A 22 -6.23 7.78 -13.80
CA GLY A 22 -6.58 8.75 -12.77
C GLY A 22 -5.74 10.05 -12.87
N GLN A 23 -6.18 11.13 -12.23
CA GLN A 23 -5.44 12.40 -12.31
C GLN A 23 -4.01 12.22 -11.77
N ARG A 24 -3.01 12.48 -12.61
CA ARG A 24 -1.59 12.31 -12.28
C ARG A 24 -0.93 13.64 -11.96
N GLN A 25 -0.31 13.73 -10.80
CA GLN A 25 0.73 14.73 -10.53
C GLN A 25 2.10 14.08 -10.76
N PRO A 26 3.06 14.79 -11.41
CA PRO A 26 4.31 14.18 -11.85
C PRO A 26 5.21 13.73 -10.68
N CYS A 27 5.07 14.35 -9.51
CA CYS A 27 5.85 14.02 -8.33
C CYS A 27 4.95 13.85 -7.11
N PRO A 28 5.42 13.08 -6.10
CA PRO A 28 4.72 13.00 -4.82
C PRO A 28 4.60 14.37 -4.13
N SER A 29 3.64 14.48 -3.21
CA SER A 29 3.48 15.69 -2.39
C SER A 29 4.78 16.05 -1.66
N GLY A 30 5.17 17.32 -1.71
CA GLY A 30 6.42 17.83 -1.10
C GLY A 30 7.66 17.75 -2.00
N TRP A 31 7.56 17.11 -3.17
CA TRP A 31 8.65 17.04 -4.14
C TRP A 31 8.58 18.17 -5.17
N VAL A 32 9.75 18.62 -5.63
CA VAL A 32 9.90 19.61 -6.71
C VAL A 32 10.07 18.89 -8.04
N TYR A 33 9.12 19.12 -8.96
CA TYR A 33 9.18 18.62 -10.33
C TYR A 33 9.99 19.53 -11.25
N THR A 34 10.73 18.95 -12.17
CA THR A 34 11.31 19.65 -13.32
C THR A 34 10.88 19.01 -14.64
N ASN A 35 10.36 19.84 -15.54
CA ASN A 35 9.99 19.41 -16.89
C ASN A 35 11.21 19.16 -17.80
N TYR A 36 12.39 19.69 -17.46
CA TYR A 36 13.59 19.56 -18.31
C TYR A 36 14.21 18.17 -18.26
N THR A 37 14.24 17.56 -17.08
CA THR A 37 14.84 16.23 -16.87
C THR A 37 13.82 15.18 -16.45
N GLU A 38 12.55 15.58 -16.34
CA GLU A 38 11.44 14.74 -15.86
C GLU A 38 11.75 14.10 -14.49
N GLN A 39 12.44 14.85 -13.63
CA GLN A 39 12.85 14.41 -12.30
C GLN A 39 12.00 15.06 -11.22
N CYS A 40 11.92 14.35 -10.11
CA CYS A 40 11.40 14.82 -8.84
C CYS A 40 12.57 14.92 -7.86
N PHE A 41 12.65 16.03 -7.14
CA PHE A 41 13.62 16.22 -6.06
C PHE A 41 12.93 16.48 -4.72
N TYR A 42 13.46 15.91 -3.64
CA TYR A 42 12.98 16.14 -2.29
C TYR A 42 14.14 16.50 -1.37
N PHE A 43 13.92 17.49 -0.51
CA PHE A 43 14.90 17.92 0.49
C PHE A 43 14.36 17.65 1.90
N SER A 44 15.12 16.91 2.70
CA SER A 44 14.73 16.52 4.06
C SER A 44 14.62 17.70 5.04
N GLY A 45 15.15 18.87 4.67
CA GLY A 45 15.05 20.10 5.45
C GLY A 45 15.77 19.99 6.80
N LYS A 46 14.99 19.79 7.86
CA LYS A 46 15.49 19.71 9.26
C LYS A 46 15.86 18.30 9.68
N ILE A 47 15.41 17.28 8.95
CA ILE A 47 15.72 15.88 9.27
C ILE A 47 17.15 15.61 8.83
N THR A 48 18.00 15.23 9.77
CA THR A 48 19.42 14.93 9.53
C THR A 48 19.73 13.45 9.77
N ALA A 49 20.69 12.92 9.02
CA ALA A 49 21.10 11.53 9.10
C ALA A 49 22.56 11.39 8.66
N SER A 50 23.21 10.27 9.02
CA SER A 50 24.45 9.85 8.34
C SER A 50 24.16 9.60 6.86
N GLN A 51 25.18 9.59 6.01
CA GLN A 51 24.97 9.39 4.57
C GLN A 51 24.29 8.05 4.28
N TYR A 52 24.72 6.99 4.95
CA TYR A 52 24.11 5.66 4.82
C TYR A 52 22.62 5.67 5.21
N SER A 53 22.30 6.25 6.37
CA SER A 53 20.91 6.36 6.81
C SER A 53 20.09 7.28 5.90
N ALA A 54 20.69 8.34 5.34
CA ALA A 54 20.04 9.22 4.37
C ALA A 54 19.71 8.48 3.06
N SER A 55 20.64 7.63 2.58
CA SER A 55 20.38 6.73 1.45
C SER A 55 19.20 5.80 1.74
N LEU A 56 19.19 5.15 2.90
CA LEU A 56 18.07 4.31 3.32
C LEU A 56 16.77 5.10 3.44
N ASN A 57 16.82 6.38 3.81
CA ASN A 57 15.61 7.22 3.87
C ASN A 57 15.06 7.50 2.47
N CYS A 58 15.91 7.88 1.52
CA CYS A 58 15.50 8.03 0.13
C CYS A 58 14.91 6.74 -0.42
N GLN A 59 15.55 5.60 -0.16
CA GLN A 59 15.12 4.31 -0.70
C GLN A 59 13.82 3.80 -0.06
N ASN A 60 13.71 3.89 1.27
CA ASN A 60 12.64 3.21 2.01
C ASN A 60 11.45 4.10 2.39
N TYR A 61 11.63 5.41 2.49
CA TYR A 61 10.59 6.29 3.03
C TYR A 61 10.17 7.37 2.05
N GLU A 62 11.10 7.94 1.28
CA GLU A 62 10.76 9.02 0.36
C GLU A 62 10.51 8.50 -1.07
N GLY A 63 11.20 7.42 -1.46
CA GLY A 63 11.29 6.92 -2.82
C GLY A 63 12.51 7.49 -3.56
N GLY A 64 13.18 6.66 -4.36
CA GLY A 64 14.36 7.02 -5.14
C GLY A 64 15.68 6.84 -4.42
N ASN A 65 16.66 7.65 -4.79
CA ASN A 65 18.03 7.58 -4.28
C ASN A 65 18.51 8.96 -3.83
N LEU A 66 19.63 9.02 -3.09
CA LEU A 66 20.33 10.29 -2.90
C LEU A 66 20.68 10.89 -4.26
N VAL A 67 20.51 12.22 -4.38
CA VAL A 67 20.53 12.91 -5.66
C VAL A 67 21.86 12.75 -6.41
N SER A 68 21.76 12.31 -7.66
CA SER A 68 22.80 12.50 -8.66
C SER A 68 22.63 13.85 -9.35
N ILE A 69 23.72 14.61 -9.46
CA ILE A 69 23.76 15.90 -10.14
C ILE A 69 24.44 15.70 -11.50
N LEU A 70 23.62 15.59 -12.56
CA LEU A 70 24.08 15.16 -13.88
C LEU A 70 24.31 16.34 -14.84
N SER A 71 23.88 17.54 -14.47
CA SER A 71 23.98 18.74 -15.29
C SER A 71 24.01 20.01 -14.43
N GLN A 72 24.31 21.15 -15.06
CA GLN A 72 24.20 22.46 -14.41
C GLN A 72 22.77 22.76 -13.96
N ASN A 73 21.76 22.32 -14.71
CA ASN A 73 20.35 22.51 -14.34
C ASN A 73 19.99 21.71 -13.08
N ASP A 74 20.44 20.45 -12.97
CA ASP A 74 20.27 19.65 -11.75
C ASP A 74 20.92 20.36 -10.55
N TYR A 75 22.14 20.88 -10.74
CA TYR A 75 22.86 21.60 -9.70
C TYR A 75 22.08 22.85 -9.25
N ASP A 76 21.59 23.67 -10.18
CA ASP A 76 20.88 24.90 -9.85
C ASP A 76 19.56 24.63 -9.11
N ILE A 77 18.87 23.53 -9.44
CA ILE A 77 17.68 23.08 -8.72
C ILE A 77 18.03 22.68 -7.30
N VAL A 78 19.01 21.79 -7.12
CA VAL A 78 19.43 21.31 -5.80
C VAL A 78 20.00 22.45 -4.96
N TYR A 79 20.79 23.36 -5.56
CA TYR A 79 21.29 24.55 -4.90
C TYR A 79 20.12 25.43 -4.41
N ASN A 80 19.16 25.74 -5.28
CA ASN A 80 18.06 26.62 -4.91
C ASN A 80 17.15 26.06 -3.81
N MET A 81 16.95 24.73 -3.74
CA MET A 81 16.17 24.13 -2.66
C MET A 81 16.95 24.05 -1.33
N THR A 82 18.28 24.09 -1.36
CA THR A 82 19.14 23.88 -0.19
C THR A 82 19.92 25.12 0.28
N LYS A 83 19.87 26.23 -0.46
CA LYS A 83 20.62 27.47 -0.19
C LYS A 83 20.39 28.09 1.19
N ASP A 84 19.22 27.87 1.78
CA ASP A 84 18.88 28.40 3.11
C ASP A 84 19.30 27.44 4.24
N SER A 85 19.89 26.29 3.91
CA SER A 85 20.42 25.35 4.89
C SER A 85 21.75 25.87 5.45
N ILE A 86 21.87 25.87 6.77
CA ILE A 86 23.15 26.10 7.47
C ILE A 86 24.07 24.87 7.45
N TYR A 87 23.56 23.74 6.95
CA TYR A 87 24.25 22.46 6.88
C TYR A 87 24.75 22.19 5.46
N THR A 88 25.42 21.05 5.26
CA THR A 88 25.91 20.63 3.94
C THR A 88 25.14 19.38 3.52
N PRO A 89 24.00 19.51 2.80
CA PRO A 89 23.13 18.36 2.56
C PRO A 89 23.80 17.23 1.79
N TRP A 90 23.56 15.99 2.20
CA TRP A 90 24.05 14.81 1.50
C TRP A 90 23.51 14.73 0.08
N ILE A 91 24.42 14.43 -0.85
CA ILE A 91 24.13 14.06 -2.23
C ILE A 91 24.58 12.61 -2.46
N GLY A 92 24.19 12.03 -3.60
CA GLY A 92 24.49 10.64 -3.93
C GLY A 92 25.92 10.36 -4.37
N LEU A 93 26.85 11.31 -4.22
CA LEU A 93 28.25 11.15 -4.62
C LEU A 93 29.03 10.48 -3.49
N GLN A 94 29.85 9.50 -3.85
CA GLN A 94 30.78 8.79 -2.95
C GLN A 94 32.05 8.38 -3.69
N THR A 95 33.12 8.04 -2.98
CA THR A 95 34.26 7.32 -3.60
C THR A 95 34.21 5.84 -3.31
N ASP A 96 34.62 5.03 -4.29
CA ASP A 96 34.78 3.59 -4.11
C ASP A 96 36.05 3.24 -3.28
N GLU A 97 36.39 1.96 -3.24
CA GLU A 97 37.57 1.44 -2.55
C GLU A 97 38.90 1.89 -3.16
N TYR A 98 38.90 2.48 -4.36
CA TYR A 98 40.07 3.02 -5.06
C TYR A 98 40.09 4.56 -5.07
N GLY A 99 39.14 5.21 -4.39
CA GLY A 99 39.02 6.66 -4.38
C GLY A 99 38.34 7.24 -5.64
N ILE A 100 37.71 6.41 -6.48
CA ILE A 100 37.07 6.87 -7.72
C ILE A 100 35.65 7.40 -7.39
N PRO A 101 35.31 8.64 -7.79
CA PRO A 101 33.96 9.19 -7.57
C PRO A 101 32.89 8.44 -8.36
N THR A 102 31.80 8.07 -7.70
CA THR A 102 30.65 7.36 -8.28
C THR A 102 29.34 7.89 -7.71
N TRP A 103 28.28 7.88 -8.52
CA TRP A 103 26.92 8.16 -8.07
C TRP A 103 26.25 6.89 -7.56
N ILE A 104 25.56 6.97 -6.43
CA ILE A 104 24.91 5.83 -5.77
C ILE A 104 23.79 5.18 -6.60
N ASP A 105 23.20 5.93 -7.53
CA ASP A 105 22.17 5.47 -8.45
C ASP A 105 22.72 4.91 -9.77
N GLY A 106 24.05 4.84 -9.91
CA GLY A 106 24.73 4.22 -11.03
C GLY A 106 24.81 5.07 -12.31
N TYR A 107 24.31 6.32 -12.30
CA TYR A 107 24.51 7.21 -13.45
C TYR A 107 25.99 7.52 -13.68
N SER A 108 26.34 7.78 -14.94
CA SER A 108 27.70 8.13 -15.31
C SER A 108 28.17 9.43 -14.65
N TYR A 109 29.36 9.38 -14.06
CA TYR A 109 30.00 10.55 -13.43
C TYR A 109 30.66 11.45 -14.50
N ASN A 110 29.84 12.27 -15.17
CA ASN A 110 30.29 13.15 -16.27
C ASN A 110 30.26 14.65 -15.93
N PHE A 111 29.53 15.04 -14.88
CA PHE A 111 29.42 16.43 -14.44
C PHE A 111 30.04 16.60 -13.05
N THR A 112 30.97 17.55 -12.92
CA THR A 112 31.71 17.78 -11.68
C THR A 112 31.64 19.24 -11.28
N LYS A 113 31.47 19.48 -9.99
CA LYS A 113 31.41 20.83 -9.41
C LYS A 113 31.95 20.80 -7.99
N PHE A 114 33.21 20.38 -7.82
CA PHE A 114 33.84 20.35 -6.49
C PHE A 114 34.13 21.74 -5.96
N SER A 115 34.07 21.89 -4.64
CA SER A 115 34.48 23.10 -3.95
C SER A 115 35.97 23.33 -4.08
N ASN A 116 36.39 24.58 -4.28
CA ASN A 116 37.80 24.97 -4.24
C ASN A 116 38.49 24.62 -2.91
N ILE A 117 37.71 24.48 -1.83
CA ILE A 117 38.22 24.12 -0.49
C ILE A 117 38.34 22.59 -0.33
N SER A 118 37.60 21.81 -1.12
CA SER A 118 37.77 20.37 -1.11
C SER A 118 39.16 20.06 -1.66
N LYS A 119 40.12 19.81 -0.75
CA LYS A 119 41.27 19.00 -1.12
C LYS A 119 40.66 17.68 -1.51
N VAL A 120 40.62 17.42 -2.82
CA VAL A 120 40.31 16.12 -3.39
C VAL A 120 41.50 15.20 -3.07
N THR A 121 41.85 15.06 -1.79
CA THR A 121 42.55 13.89 -1.28
C THR A 121 41.48 12.82 -1.27
N LEU A 122 41.32 12.16 -2.41
CA LEU A 122 40.43 11.02 -2.60
C LEU A 122 40.96 9.85 -1.78
N ASP A 123 40.79 9.96 -0.46
CA ASP A 123 40.95 8.81 0.41
C ASP A 123 39.82 7.81 0.10
N HIS A 124 40.04 6.56 0.48
CA HIS A 124 39.09 5.49 0.22
C HIS A 124 37.77 5.72 0.98
N LYS A 125 36.63 5.55 0.30
CA LYS A 125 35.26 5.59 0.87
C LYS A 125 34.85 6.91 1.53
N GLN A 126 34.93 8.00 0.79
CA GLN A 126 34.43 9.33 1.21
C GLN A 126 32.97 9.54 0.79
N CYS A 127 32.28 10.38 1.57
CA CYS A 127 30.92 10.84 1.28
C CYS A 127 30.92 12.35 0.99
N PHE A 128 29.97 12.80 0.19
CA PHE A 128 29.94 14.19 -0.26
C PHE A 128 28.61 14.85 0.04
N GLY A 129 28.69 16.09 0.51
CA GLY A 129 27.55 16.99 0.61
C GLY A 129 27.68 18.16 -0.37
N LEU A 130 26.56 18.83 -0.61
CA LEU A 130 26.53 20.07 -1.38
C LEU A 130 26.72 21.27 -0.44
N ARG A 131 27.76 22.06 -0.66
CA ARG A 131 27.95 23.31 0.06
C ARG A 131 27.22 24.43 -0.68
N THR A 132 26.44 25.22 0.04
CA THR A 132 25.42 26.09 -0.55
C THR A 132 25.54 27.58 -0.16
N LEU A 133 26.65 28.00 0.46
CA LEU A 133 26.82 29.40 0.91
C LEU A 133 26.88 30.38 -0.26
N GLN A 134 27.43 29.94 -1.39
CA GLN A 134 27.44 30.68 -2.65
C GLN A 134 27.25 29.73 -3.83
N PRO A 135 26.74 30.21 -4.99
CA PRO A 135 26.46 29.34 -6.14
C PRO A 135 27.68 28.57 -6.69
N SER A 136 28.89 29.03 -6.41
CA SER A 136 30.16 28.42 -6.84
C SER A 136 30.72 27.35 -5.89
N ASP A 137 30.10 27.13 -4.71
CA ASP A 137 30.71 26.32 -3.65
C ASP A 137 30.81 24.83 -3.96
N GLY A 138 29.83 24.23 -4.64
CA GLY A 138 29.98 22.86 -5.13
C GLY A 138 30.01 21.76 -4.07
N TYR A 139 30.54 20.59 -4.44
CA TYR A 139 30.60 19.38 -3.62
C TYR A 139 31.78 19.45 -2.65
N ILE A 140 31.59 18.98 -1.42
CA ILE A 140 32.66 18.88 -0.42
C ILE A 140 32.63 17.50 0.24
N SER A 141 33.83 16.94 0.43
CA SER A 141 34.01 15.68 1.15
C SER A 141 33.78 15.89 2.65
N LEU A 142 33.01 15.00 3.26
CA LEU A 142 32.66 15.02 4.68
C LEU A 142 32.77 13.61 5.25
N ASN A 143 32.93 13.51 6.56
CA ASN A 143 32.81 12.22 7.24
C ASN A 143 31.38 11.67 7.08
N CYS A 144 31.24 10.48 6.51
CA CYS A 144 29.96 9.82 6.22
C CYS A 144 29.02 9.70 7.44
N ASN A 145 29.57 9.70 8.66
CA ASN A 145 28.81 9.58 9.89
C ASN A 145 28.23 10.91 10.41
N TYR A 146 28.53 12.04 9.75
CA TYR A 146 27.94 13.32 10.13
C TYR A 146 26.44 13.34 9.86
N ALA A 147 25.68 13.87 10.82
CA ALA A 147 24.26 14.12 10.66
C ALA A 147 24.08 15.37 9.79
N GLN A 148 23.70 15.17 8.53
CA GLN A 148 23.37 16.24 7.60
C GLN A 148 21.95 16.00 7.05
N PRO A 149 21.25 17.05 6.63
CA PRO A 149 20.07 16.87 5.80
C PRO A 149 20.46 16.26 4.46
N PHE A 150 19.50 15.85 3.63
CA PHE A 150 19.78 15.09 2.42
C PHE A 150 18.78 15.41 1.32
N VAL A 151 19.19 15.17 0.08
CA VAL A 151 18.36 15.39 -1.09
C VAL A 151 18.15 14.07 -1.82
N CYS A 152 16.88 13.70 -2.02
CA CYS A 152 16.47 12.52 -2.77
C CYS A 152 16.06 12.90 -4.21
N LYS A 153 16.22 11.98 -5.15
CA LYS A 153 15.85 12.11 -6.56
C LYS A 153 15.18 10.84 -7.07
N GLN A 154 14.15 11.01 -7.89
CA GLN A 154 13.52 9.93 -8.66
C GLN A 154 12.95 10.45 -9.99
N HIS A 155 12.75 9.56 -10.97
CA HIS A 155 12.08 9.91 -12.22
C HIS A 155 10.57 10.10 -12.00
N ALA A 156 9.96 11.10 -12.63
CA ALA A 156 8.54 11.44 -12.48
C ALA A 156 7.60 10.30 -12.92
N SER A 157 8.03 9.46 -13.84
CA SER A 157 7.28 8.27 -14.26
C SER A 157 7.31 7.13 -13.23
N ASN A 158 8.22 7.14 -12.27
CA ASN A 158 8.40 6.03 -11.34
C ASN A 158 7.24 5.95 -10.33
N CYS A 159 6.82 7.08 -9.78
CA CYS A 159 5.72 7.15 -8.81
C CYS A 159 4.92 8.46 -8.95
N PRO A 160 4.15 8.65 -10.04
CA PRO A 160 3.23 9.78 -10.11
C PRO A 160 2.13 9.64 -9.07
N SER A 161 1.84 10.71 -8.31
CA SER A 161 0.67 10.72 -7.42
C SER A 161 -0.59 10.58 -8.27
N THR A 162 -1.32 9.48 -8.07
CA THR A 162 -2.45 9.11 -8.92
C THR A 162 -3.74 9.06 -8.12
N TYR A 163 -4.75 9.80 -8.58
CA TYR A 163 -6.07 9.90 -7.95
C TYR A 163 -7.16 9.29 -8.84
N TYR A 164 -7.84 8.27 -8.33
CA TYR A 164 -8.91 7.53 -8.99
C TYR A 164 -10.25 7.94 -8.37
N ASN A 165 -11.05 8.71 -9.12
CA ASN A 165 -12.34 9.23 -8.66
C ASN A 165 -13.55 8.59 -9.39
N GLY A 166 -13.28 7.64 -10.28
CA GLY A 166 -14.29 6.94 -11.06
C GLY A 166 -15.08 5.91 -10.22
N THR A 167 -16.14 5.37 -10.81
CA THR A 167 -16.96 4.32 -10.18
C THR A 167 -16.29 2.95 -10.18
N SER A 168 -15.30 2.77 -11.05
CA SER A 168 -14.50 1.57 -11.19
C SER A 168 -13.29 1.91 -12.05
N GLY A 169 -12.23 1.13 -11.95
CA GLY A 169 -11.05 1.32 -12.77
C GLY A 169 -9.98 0.30 -12.49
N ASP A 170 -8.96 0.35 -13.33
CA ASP A 170 -7.81 -0.54 -13.30
C ASP A 170 -6.59 0.22 -12.82
N ILE A 171 -5.83 -0.40 -11.93
CA ILE A 171 -4.63 0.17 -11.31
C ILE A 171 -3.49 -0.81 -11.50
N VAL A 172 -2.37 -0.33 -12.01
CA VAL A 172 -1.19 -1.14 -12.27
C VAL A 172 0.04 -0.53 -11.61
N SER A 173 0.96 -1.39 -11.18
CA SER A 173 2.28 -0.95 -10.74
C SER A 173 3.06 -0.29 -11.88
N SER A 174 4.01 0.56 -11.52
CA SER A 174 4.92 1.21 -12.47
C SER A 174 5.59 0.19 -13.38
N ASN A 175 5.64 0.49 -14.68
CA ASN A 175 6.20 -0.34 -15.75
C ASN A 175 5.47 -1.67 -16.06
N TYR A 176 4.34 -1.99 -15.40
CA TYR A 176 3.54 -3.17 -15.73
C TYR A 176 3.12 -3.18 -17.21
N PRO A 177 3.22 -4.31 -17.95
CA PRO A 177 3.48 -5.68 -17.49
C PRO A 177 4.97 -6.08 -17.44
N ASN A 178 5.90 -5.13 -17.63
CA ASN A 178 7.33 -5.36 -17.37
C ASN A 178 7.61 -5.25 -15.88
N ASN A 179 8.86 -5.56 -15.50
CA ASN A 179 9.24 -5.50 -14.10
C ASN A 179 9.18 -4.07 -13.55
N TYR A 180 8.71 -3.91 -12.30
CA TYR A 180 8.75 -2.62 -11.62
C TYR A 180 10.20 -2.16 -11.38
N TYR A 181 10.35 -0.88 -11.06
CA TYR A 181 11.66 -0.32 -10.69
C TYR A 181 11.93 -0.51 -9.20
N ASN A 182 13.20 -0.49 -8.81
CA ASN A 182 13.59 -0.52 -7.40
C ASN A 182 13.45 0.88 -6.76
N ASN A 183 13.48 0.93 -5.43
CA ASN A 183 13.36 2.14 -4.61
C ASN A 183 12.07 2.94 -4.86
N LEU A 184 10.94 2.26 -5.05
CA LEU A 184 9.65 2.92 -5.22
C LEU A 184 9.01 3.18 -3.86
N ASN A 185 8.32 4.31 -3.78
CA ASN A 185 7.31 4.56 -2.76
C ASN A 185 6.11 5.25 -3.43
N CYS A 186 5.32 4.47 -4.16
CA CYS A 186 4.21 4.99 -4.94
C CYS A 186 2.93 4.96 -4.13
N ILE A 187 2.19 6.07 -4.14
CA ILE A 187 0.90 6.17 -3.45
C ILE A 187 -0.21 6.39 -4.47
N TYR A 188 -1.25 5.55 -4.38
CA TYR A 188 -2.45 5.60 -5.20
C TYR A 188 -3.64 5.86 -4.29
N HIS A 189 -4.46 6.86 -4.64
CA HIS A 189 -5.65 7.21 -3.88
C HIS A 189 -6.89 6.87 -4.68
N ILE A 190 -7.81 6.12 -4.08
CA ILE A 190 -9.12 5.83 -4.64
C ILE A 190 -10.16 6.58 -3.79
N ASN A 191 -11.01 7.36 -4.45
CA ASN A 191 -12.09 8.09 -3.80
C ASN A 191 -13.38 7.96 -4.62
N VAL A 192 -14.30 7.13 -4.15
CA VAL A 192 -15.61 6.98 -4.80
C VAL A 192 -16.61 7.97 -4.21
N THR A 193 -17.76 8.10 -4.87
CA THR A 193 -18.87 8.93 -4.40
C THR A 193 -19.23 8.61 -2.95
N LYS A 194 -19.50 9.64 -2.14
CA LYS A 194 -19.95 9.48 -0.74
C LYS A 194 -21.14 8.52 -0.66
N ASN A 195 -21.20 7.76 0.43
CA ASN A 195 -22.17 6.67 0.70
C ASN A 195 -21.89 5.34 -0.02
N TYR A 196 -20.84 5.26 -0.83
CA TYR A 196 -20.36 4.00 -1.41
C TYR A 196 -19.12 3.50 -0.68
N HIS A 197 -18.87 2.20 -0.81
CA HIS A 197 -17.63 1.56 -0.41
C HIS A 197 -16.80 1.19 -1.65
N ILE A 198 -15.55 0.81 -1.45
CA ILE A 198 -14.63 0.39 -2.50
C ILE A 198 -14.39 -1.10 -2.33
N SER A 199 -14.57 -1.86 -3.41
CA SER A 199 -14.06 -3.21 -3.56
C SER A 199 -12.80 -3.16 -4.42
N PHE A 200 -11.68 -3.67 -3.89
CA PHE A 200 -10.37 -3.68 -4.54
C PHE A 200 -9.86 -5.12 -4.65
N LYS A 201 -9.48 -5.56 -5.84
CA LYS A 201 -9.06 -6.93 -6.09
C LYS A 201 -7.82 -6.98 -6.99
N PHE A 202 -6.79 -7.70 -6.55
CA PHE A 202 -5.68 -8.05 -7.42
C PHE A 202 -6.12 -9.07 -8.48
N LEU A 203 -5.84 -8.75 -9.73
CA LEU A 203 -5.98 -9.63 -10.89
C LEU A 203 -4.64 -10.28 -11.27
N HIS A 204 -3.53 -9.64 -10.88
CA HIS A 204 -2.18 -10.20 -10.90
C HIS A 204 -1.37 -9.63 -9.73
N PHE A 205 -0.56 -10.46 -9.09
CA PHE A 205 0.33 -10.02 -8.02
C PHE A 205 1.61 -10.87 -7.96
N ASP A 206 2.76 -10.24 -8.27
CA ASP A 206 4.08 -10.86 -8.14
C ASP A 206 5.13 -9.78 -7.82
N VAL A 207 5.49 -9.70 -6.54
CA VAL A 207 6.53 -8.81 -6.01
C VAL A 207 7.58 -9.62 -5.24
N GLU A 208 8.70 -9.01 -4.89
CA GLU A 208 9.71 -9.68 -4.07
C GLU A 208 9.14 -10.06 -2.71
N ASN A 209 9.31 -11.32 -2.31
CA ASN A 209 8.73 -11.86 -1.08
C ASN A 209 9.50 -11.40 0.16
N ASN A 210 8.80 -10.75 1.10
CA ASN A 210 9.32 -10.19 2.36
C ASN A 210 10.19 -8.92 2.23
N TYR A 211 10.29 -8.34 1.03
CA TYR A 211 11.11 -7.14 0.78
C TYR A 211 10.29 -6.02 0.13
N ASP A 212 9.45 -6.40 -0.84
CA ASP A 212 8.54 -5.48 -1.50
C ASP A 212 7.11 -5.69 -1.02
N TYR A 213 6.39 -4.59 -0.82
CA TYR A 213 5.09 -4.60 -0.19
C TYR A 213 4.09 -3.73 -0.94
N VAL A 214 2.89 -4.26 -1.12
CA VAL A 214 1.71 -3.45 -1.38
C VAL A 214 0.90 -3.37 -0.10
N GLU A 215 0.80 -2.17 0.46
CA GLU A 215 0.01 -1.90 1.67
C GLU A 215 -1.27 -1.20 1.28
N ILE A 216 -2.37 -1.59 1.93
CA ILE A 216 -3.70 -1.08 1.65
C ILE A 216 -4.27 -0.51 2.96
N TYR A 217 -4.54 0.79 2.94
CA TYR A 217 -5.03 1.56 4.06
C TYR A 217 -6.49 1.94 3.83
N ASP A 218 -7.34 1.65 4.82
CA ASP A 218 -8.77 1.95 4.83
C ASP A 218 -9.01 3.40 5.23
N GLY A 219 -8.85 4.30 4.25
CA GLY A 219 -9.02 5.72 4.44
C GLY A 219 -8.28 6.58 3.40
N PRO A 220 -8.23 7.90 3.61
CA PRO A 220 -7.74 8.85 2.62
C PRO A 220 -6.22 8.91 2.48
N ASP A 221 -5.46 8.37 3.45
CA ASP A 221 -4.00 8.42 3.47
C ASP A 221 -3.36 7.27 4.27
N ILE A 222 -2.03 7.21 4.28
CA ILE A 222 -1.21 6.16 4.93
C ILE A 222 -1.24 6.17 6.47
N ASN A 223 -1.88 7.16 7.10
CA ASN A 223 -2.13 7.15 8.56
C ASN A 223 -3.47 6.45 8.90
N SER A 224 -4.23 6.02 7.88
CA SER A 224 -5.47 5.28 8.05
C SER A 224 -5.20 3.84 8.47
N ASN A 225 -6.24 3.07 8.80
CA ASN A 225 -6.08 1.71 9.30
C ASN A 225 -5.48 0.80 8.20
N LEU A 226 -4.40 0.07 8.49
CA LEU A 226 -3.81 -0.89 7.57
C LEU A 226 -4.69 -2.15 7.53
N ILE A 227 -5.29 -2.45 6.37
CA ILE A 227 -6.19 -3.60 6.18
C ILE A 227 -5.63 -4.67 5.22
N GLY A 228 -4.43 -4.43 4.68
CA GLY A 228 -3.74 -5.43 3.89
C GLY A 228 -2.28 -5.08 3.70
N ASN A 229 -1.41 -6.09 3.79
CA ASN A 229 0.02 -5.97 3.57
C ASN A 229 0.49 -7.19 2.78
N PHE A 230 0.78 -7.00 1.50
CA PHE A 230 0.95 -8.07 0.52
C PHE A 230 2.37 -8.13 0.02
N THR A 231 2.91 -9.33 -0.09
CA THR A 231 4.24 -9.58 -0.62
C THR A 231 4.30 -10.94 -1.35
N GLY A 232 5.35 -11.19 -2.12
CA GLY A 232 5.53 -12.44 -2.85
C GLY A 232 4.58 -12.59 -4.04
N ASN A 233 4.12 -13.81 -4.28
CA ASN A 233 3.20 -14.14 -5.38
C ASN A 233 1.89 -14.67 -4.81
N ILE A 234 0.78 -14.02 -5.16
CA ILE A 234 -0.53 -14.35 -4.58
C ILE A 234 -1.55 -14.49 -5.71
N THR A 235 -2.25 -15.63 -5.73
CA THR A 235 -3.10 -16.05 -6.86
C THR A 235 -4.58 -16.11 -6.52
N ASN A 236 -4.96 -16.25 -5.23
CA ASN A 236 -6.34 -16.45 -4.79
C ASN A 236 -6.71 -15.48 -3.67
N VAL A 237 -6.77 -14.19 -3.99
CA VAL A 237 -7.08 -13.13 -3.02
C VAL A 237 -8.52 -12.67 -3.20
N ASN A 238 -9.31 -12.73 -2.12
CA ASN A 238 -10.63 -12.13 -2.09
C ASN A 238 -10.55 -10.62 -2.26
N ALA A 239 -11.62 -10.01 -2.75
CA ALA A 239 -11.65 -8.56 -2.89
C ALA A 239 -11.66 -7.90 -1.50
N ILE A 240 -10.73 -6.98 -1.30
CA ILE A 240 -10.63 -6.13 -0.11
C ILE A 240 -11.75 -5.10 -0.19
N LYS A 241 -12.42 -4.83 0.93
CA LYS A 241 -13.49 -3.84 1.01
C LYS A 241 -13.12 -2.75 2.01
N SER A 242 -13.24 -1.50 1.59
CA SER A 242 -13.09 -0.35 2.48
C SER A 242 -14.33 -0.18 3.38
N SER A 243 -14.14 0.35 4.58
CA SER A 243 -15.24 0.74 5.48
C SER A 243 -15.91 2.05 5.05
N GLY A 244 -15.28 2.83 4.18
CA GLY A 244 -15.81 4.09 3.65
C GLY A 244 -15.56 4.28 2.16
N ASN A 245 -15.69 5.51 1.69
CA ASN A 245 -15.58 5.86 0.26
C ASN A 245 -14.14 6.15 -0.20
N THR A 246 -13.13 5.88 0.62
CA THR A 246 -11.72 6.14 0.32
C THR A 246 -10.85 4.94 0.64
N LEU A 247 -9.86 4.67 -0.21
CA LEU A 247 -8.86 3.63 -0.02
C LEU A 247 -7.51 4.16 -0.52
N THR A 248 -6.44 3.92 0.23
CA THR A 248 -5.08 4.32 -0.15
C THR A 248 -4.19 3.11 -0.30
N ILE A 249 -3.50 3.01 -1.43
CA ILE A 249 -2.58 1.91 -1.74
C ILE A 249 -1.17 2.48 -1.77
N ARG A 250 -0.25 1.88 -1.03
CA ARG A 250 1.18 2.18 -1.09
C ARG A 250 1.92 0.99 -1.69
N PHE A 251 2.67 1.22 -2.76
CA PHE A 251 3.60 0.22 -3.29
C PHE A 251 5.02 0.65 -2.98
N LYS A 252 5.67 -0.11 -2.09
CA LYS A 252 7.01 0.15 -1.61
C LYS A 252 7.95 -0.98 -2.03
N THR A 253 9.10 -0.62 -2.59
CA THR A 253 10.11 -1.60 -3.01
C THR A 253 11.47 -1.28 -2.43
N ASP A 254 12.30 -2.30 -2.23
CA ASP A 254 13.68 -2.13 -1.81
C ASP A 254 14.61 -1.80 -3.00
N ASN A 255 15.93 -1.87 -2.79
CA ASN A 255 16.94 -1.48 -3.78
C ASN A 255 17.33 -2.59 -4.77
N ILE A 256 16.89 -3.83 -4.60
CA ILE A 256 17.25 -4.99 -5.42
C ILE A 256 16.00 -5.79 -5.84
N VAL A 257 16.18 -6.79 -6.70
CA VAL A 257 15.15 -7.76 -7.15
C VAL A 257 13.80 -7.16 -7.53
N SER A 258 13.64 -6.87 -8.83
CA SER A 258 12.32 -6.55 -9.37
C SER A 258 11.62 -7.73 -10.00
N LYS A 259 10.29 -7.72 -9.93
CA LYS A 259 9.39 -8.68 -10.59
C LYS A 259 8.31 -7.97 -11.39
N ARG A 260 7.37 -8.71 -11.97
CA ARG A 260 6.31 -8.19 -12.85
C ARG A 260 5.38 -7.17 -12.16
N GLY A 261 5.25 -7.20 -10.83
CA GLY A 261 4.42 -6.28 -10.07
C GLY A 261 2.97 -6.71 -10.02
N TRP A 262 2.05 -5.74 -10.00
CA TRP A 262 0.64 -5.99 -9.72
C TRP A 262 -0.29 -5.25 -10.66
N TYR A 263 -1.45 -5.86 -10.88
CA TYR A 263 -2.58 -5.32 -11.59
C TYR A 263 -3.81 -5.59 -10.74
N ALA A 264 -4.58 -4.55 -10.43
CA ALA A 264 -5.78 -4.61 -9.63
C ALA A 264 -6.94 -3.90 -10.32
N HIS A 265 -8.14 -4.34 -10.00
CA HIS A 265 -9.39 -3.69 -10.34
C HIS A 265 -10.06 -3.16 -9.08
N TYR A 266 -10.59 -1.94 -9.15
CA TYR A 266 -11.44 -1.40 -8.10
C TYR A 266 -12.84 -1.09 -8.64
N SER A 267 -13.84 -1.17 -7.77
CA SER A 267 -15.22 -0.78 -8.08
C SER A 267 -15.90 -0.20 -6.84
N ARG A 268 -16.82 0.74 -7.07
CA ARG A 268 -17.74 1.22 -6.05
C ARG A 268 -18.80 0.15 -5.80
N VAL A 269 -19.18 -0.03 -4.55
CA VAL A 269 -20.28 -0.91 -4.16
C VAL A 269 -21.25 -0.15 -3.26
N ASP A 270 -22.55 -0.33 -3.50
CA ASP A 270 -23.62 0.44 -2.83
C ASP A 270 -23.59 0.28 -1.31
N GLN A 271 -23.26 -0.93 -0.84
CA GLN A 271 -23.05 -1.29 0.56
C GLN A 271 -22.15 -2.52 0.64
N ILE A 272 -21.41 -2.68 1.73
CA ILE A 272 -20.73 -3.94 2.02
C ILE A 272 -21.80 -5.05 1.95
N ASN A 273 -21.59 -6.11 1.17
CA ASN A 273 -22.55 -7.21 1.07
C ASN A 273 -22.90 -7.73 2.47
N VAL A 274 -24.10 -7.42 2.96
CA VAL A 274 -24.61 -7.89 4.25
C VAL A 274 -25.53 -9.07 3.99
N ILE A 275 -25.23 -10.22 4.58
CA ILE A 275 -26.13 -11.36 4.55
C ILE A 275 -27.22 -11.13 5.61
N GLU A 276 -28.42 -10.81 5.14
CA GLU A 276 -29.59 -10.58 5.97
C GLU A 276 -30.25 -11.91 6.38
N LEU A 277 -30.47 -12.10 7.68
CA LEU A 277 -30.99 -13.31 8.31
C LEU A 277 -32.21 -12.93 9.16
N SER A 278 -33.29 -13.68 8.97
CA SER A 278 -34.54 -13.48 9.72
C SER A 278 -35.25 -14.82 9.93
N GLY A 279 -36.25 -14.83 10.81
CA GLY A 279 -36.97 -16.05 11.20
C GLY A 279 -36.64 -16.50 12.62
N PRO A 280 -37.14 -17.67 13.04
CA PRO A 280 -37.08 -18.15 14.43
C PRO A 280 -35.69 -18.65 14.86
N GLY A 281 -34.77 -18.81 13.90
CA GLY A 281 -33.45 -19.38 14.12
C GLY A 281 -32.94 -20.10 12.88
N GLY A 282 -31.69 -20.54 12.93
CA GLY A 282 -31.05 -21.24 11.83
C GLY A 282 -29.61 -21.62 12.15
N ARG A 283 -28.96 -22.23 11.16
CA ARG A 283 -27.53 -22.53 11.18
C ARG A 283 -26.81 -21.60 10.21
N LEU A 284 -25.65 -21.10 10.62
CA LEU A 284 -24.79 -20.25 9.81
C LEU A 284 -23.34 -20.71 9.99
N THR A 285 -22.57 -20.75 8.91
CA THR A 285 -21.17 -21.15 8.93
C THR A 285 -20.29 -20.09 8.29
N SER A 286 -19.00 -20.12 8.62
CA SER A 286 -17.99 -19.39 7.85
C SER A 286 -18.01 -19.83 6.39
N PRO A 287 -17.52 -18.98 5.47
CA PRO A 287 -17.28 -19.38 4.08
C PRO A 287 -16.47 -20.68 3.99
N ASN A 288 -16.78 -21.50 3.00
CA ASN A 288 -16.15 -22.80 2.68
C ASN A 288 -16.29 -23.93 3.73
N PHE A 289 -16.91 -23.68 4.88
CA PHE A 289 -17.10 -24.70 5.90
C PHE A 289 -17.77 -25.97 5.31
N PRO A 290 -17.27 -27.19 5.57
CA PRO A 290 -16.30 -27.56 6.62
C PRO A 290 -14.82 -27.46 6.26
N GLU A 291 -14.48 -26.95 5.08
CA GLU A 291 -13.09 -26.64 4.72
C GLU A 291 -12.62 -25.35 5.41
N ASN A 292 -11.33 -25.03 5.26
CA ASN A 292 -10.78 -23.79 5.78
C ASN A 292 -11.41 -22.57 5.12
N TYR A 293 -11.58 -21.50 5.89
CA TYR A 293 -11.98 -20.21 5.33
C TYR A 293 -10.87 -19.59 4.48
N ASP A 294 -11.23 -18.73 3.54
CA ASP A 294 -10.27 -18.00 2.71
C ASP A 294 -9.65 -16.80 3.44
N TYR A 295 -8.51 -16.33 2.92
CA TYR A 295 -7.91 -15.06 3.29
C TYR A 295 -8.76 -13.84 2.88
N LEU A 296 -8.60 -12.73 3.60
CA LEU A 296 -9.25 -11.43 3.35
C LEU A 296 -10.76 -11.44 3.23
N ILE A 297 -11.43 -12.26 4.02
CA ILE A 297 -12.87 -12.19 4.16
C ILE A 297 -13.20 -10.89 4.89
N SER A 298 -14.09 -10.09 4.30
CA SER A 298 -14.76 -8.96 4.94
C SER A 298 -16.26 -9.14 4.67
N GLN A 299 -16.90 -9.87 5.58
CA GLN A 299 -18.28 -10.32 5.44
C GLN A 299 -19.12 -9.89 6.64
N TYR A 300 -20.21 -9.21 6.35
CA TYR A 300 -21.16 -8.76 7.36
C TYR A 300 -22.44 -9.60 7.31
N TYR A 301 -23.05 -9.76 8.47
CA TYR A 301 -24.33 -10.44 8.63
C TYR A 301 -25.23 -9.57 9.49
N LYS A 302 -26.52 -9.56 9.18
CA LYS A 302 -27.50 -8.83 9.95
C LYS A 302 -28.68 -9.72 10.27
N PHE A 303 -28.98 -9.83 11.55
CA PHE A 303 -30.09 -10.60 12.06
C PHE A 303 -31.20 -9.62 12.45
N SER A 304 -32.40 -9.82 11.90
CA SER A 304 -33.58 -9.04 12.24
C SER A 304 -34.74 -9.98 12.61
N THR A 305 -35.11 -9.96 13.88
CA THR A 305 -36.18 -10.80 14.45
C THR A 305 -37.37 -9.93 14.89
N PRO A 306 -38.56 -10.52 15.16
CA PRO A 306 -39.73 -9.76 15.58
C PRO A 306 -39.48 -8.88 16.82
N ASN A 307 -40.26 -7.82 16.99
CA ASN A 307 -40.19 -6.98 18.19
C ASN A 307 -40.41 -7.80 19.47
N ASN A 308 -39.83 -7.36 20.58
CA ASN A 308 -39.84 -8.06 21.88
C ASN A 308 -39.16 -9.43 21.86
N THR A 309 -38.21 -9.62 20.94
CA THR A 309 -37.34 -10.79 20.92
C THR A 309 -35.89 -10.38 21.03
N VAL A 310 -35.04 -11.35 21.33
CA VAL A 310 -33.58 -11.24 21.22
C VAL A 310 -33.04 -12.40 20.39
N VAL A 311 -31.77 -12.29 20.01
CA VAL A 311 -31.04 -13.30 19.27
C VAL A 311 -30.04 -13.97 20.20
N ARG A 312 -30.08 -15.29 20.23
CA ARG A 312 -29.14 -16.13 20.97
C ARG A 312 -28.28 -16.94 20.01
N PHE A 313 -26.96 -16.86 20.17
CA PHE A 313 -25.97 -17.62 19.42
C PHE A 313 -25.40 -18.76 20.25
N THR A 314 -25.16 -19.89 19.60
CA THR A 314 -24.46 -21.05 20.14
C THR A 314 -23.48 -21.56 19.10
N PHE A 315 -22.20 -21.51 19.41
CA PHE A 315 -21.16 -22.00 18.52
C PHE A 315 -21.03 -23.51 18.67
N ASN A 316 -21.20 -24.26 17.58
CA ASN A 316 -20.93 -25.69 17.53
C ASN A 316 -19.43 -25.95 17.42
N THR A 317 -18.74 -25.15 16.60
CA THR A 317 -17.28 -25.10 16.49
C THR A 317 -16.85 -23.68 16.15
N PHE A 318 -15.67 -23.29 16.62
CA PHE A 318 -15.04 -22.01 16.29
C PHE A 318 -13.52 -22.16 16.42
N LEU A 319 -12.82 -21.99 15.31
CA LEU A 319 -11.37 -21.99 15.23
C LEU A 319 -10.93 -20.99 14.15
N THR A 320 -10.22 -19.96 14.58
CA THR A 320 -9.67 -18.87 13.75
C THR A 320 -8.24 -18.56 14.20
N GLU A 321 -7.50 -17.80 13.41
CA GLU A 321 -6.21 -17.27 13.86
C GLU A 321 -6.42 -16.35 15.08
N PRO A 322 -5.78 -16.65 16.23
CA PRO A 322 -5.92 -15.80 17.41
C PRO A 322 -5.58 -14.34 17.11
N ILE A 323 -6.43 -13.42 17.57
CA ILE A 323 -6.30 -11.96 17.45
C ILE A 323 -6.50 -11.44 16.00
N ASN A 324 -5.88 -12.08 15.01
CA ASN A 324 -5.82 -11.58 13.65
C ASN A 324 -7.08 -11.86 12.82
N ASP A 325 -7.71 -13.01 13.06
CA ASP A 325 -8.96 -13.41 12.41
C ASP A 325 -10.04 -13.47 13.46
N TYR A 326 -11.12 -12.71 13.26
CA TYR A 326 -12.08 -12.51 14.32
C TYR A 326 -13.51 -12.34 13.82
N LEU A 327 -14.43 -12.68 14.71
CA LEU A 327 -15.86 -12.51 14.56
C LEU A 327 -16.36 -11.54 15.63
N THR A 328 -16.79 -10.36 15.22
CA THR A 328 -17.39 -9.37 16.11
C THR A 328 -18.91 -9.43 16.01
N ILE A 329 -19.58 -9.47 17.15
CA ILE A 329 -21.04 -9.44 17.29
C ILE A 329 -21.43 -8.13 17.98
N TYR A 330 -22.28 -7.34 17.35
CA TYR A 330 -22.75 -6.04 17.82
C TYR A 330 -24.23 -6.13 18.23
N ASP A 331 -24.58 -5.51 19.36
CA ASP A 331 -25.92 -5.49 19.94
C ASP A 331 -26.82 -4.43 19.29
N GLY A 332 -27.11 -4.62 18.01
CA GLY A 332 -27.96 -3.74 17.24
C GLY A 332 -27.83 -3.93 15.73
N PRO A 333 -28.45 -3.05 14.92
CA PRO A 333 -28.54 -3.23 13.48
C PRO A 333 -27.27 -2.87 12.68
N THR A 334 -26.25 -2.26 13.30
CA THR A 334 -25.02 -1.83 12.61
C THR A 334 -23.80 -1.96 13.55
N ASP A 335 -22.60 -1.80 13.00
CA ASP A 335 -21.30 -1.83 13.71
C ASP A 335 -21.05 -0.61 14.63
N ARG A 336 -21.96 0.36 14.65
CA ARG A 336 -21.94 1.51 15.58
C ARG A 336 -22.53 1.19 16.94
N PHE A 337 -23.11 0.01 17.11
CA PHE A 337 -23.74 -0.43 18.35
C PHE A 337 -22.72 -1.12 19.27
N PRO A 338 -23.00 -1.26 20.58
CA PRO A 338 -22.09 -1.91 21.52
C PRO A 338 -21.73 -3.34 21.11
N ILE A 339 -20.49 -3.75 21.38
CA ILE A 339 -20.02 -5.12 21.09
C ILE A 339 -20.52 -6.07 22.18
N ILE A 340 -21.20 -7.15 21.77
CA ILE A 340 -21.53 -8.29 22.64
C ILE A 340 -20.28 -9.15 22.83
N ALA A 341 -19.59 -9.45 21.73
CA ALA A 341 -18.40 -10.27 21.72
C ALA A 341 -17.50 -9.94 20.53
N ASN A 342 -16.19 -10.01 20.76
CA ASN A 342 -15.19 -10.06 19.70
C ASN A 342 -14.37 -11.33 19.93
N ILE A 343 -14.52 -12.30 19.03
CA ILE A 343 -14.09 -13.68 19.23
C ILE A 343 -13.00 -14.00 18.22
N SER A 344 -11.89 -14.56 18.69
CA SER A 344 -10.80 -15.09 17.86
C SER A 344 -10.17 -16.30 18.53
N GLY A 345 -9.36 -17.06 17.79
CA GLY A 345 -8.73 -18.29 18.30
C GLY A 345 -9.71 -19.47 18.33
N GLU A 346 -9.52 -20.36 19.30
CA GLU A 346 -10.36 -21.55 19.52
C GLU A 346 -11.37 -21.30 20.65
N LEU A 347 -12.67 -21.49 20.37
CA LEU A 347 -13.66 -21.57 21.45
C LEU A 347 -13.78 -23.01 21.94
N VAL A 348 -13.23 -23.27 23.12
CA VAL A 348 -13.41 -24.54 23.82
C VAL A 348 -14.74 -24.49 24.59
N ASN A 349 -15.79 -25.08 24.03
CA ASN A 349 -17.07 -25.21 24.72
C ASN A 349 -17.01 -26.32 25.78
N PRO A 350 -17.28 -26.02 27.07
CA PRO A 350 -17.50 -27.06 28.06
C PRO A 350 -18.71 -27.93 27.66
N PRO A 351 -18.65 -29.27 27.78
CA PRO A 351 -19.77 -30.15 27.43
C PRO A 351 -21.09 -29.80 28.14
N THR A 352 -21.00 -29.23 29.33
CA THR A 352 -22.13 -28.93 30.21
C THR A 352 -22.63 -27.49 30.12
N ASN A 353 -21.88 -26.58 29.50
CA ASN A 353 -22.24 -25.17 29.44
C ASN A 353 -21.61 -24.51 28.21
N PRO A 354 -22.16 -24.70 27.00
CA PRO A 354 -21.62 -24.10 25.80
C PRO A 354 -21.61 -22.57 25.92
N LEU A 355 -20.60 -21.92 25.34
CA LEU A 355 -20.53 -20.47 25.29
C LEU A 355 -21.69 -19.93 24.46
N VAL A 356 -22.55 -19.18 25.14
CA VAL A 356 -23.75 -18.57 24.57
C VAL A 356 -23.57 -17.07 24.57
N TYR A 357 -23.80 -16.45 23.41
CA TYR A 357 -23.89 -15.00 23.29
C TYR A 357 -25.35 -14.62 23.04
N ARG A 358 -25.81 -13.56 23.69
CA ARG A 358 -27.22 -13.13 23.66
C ARG A 358 -27.29 -11.62 23.49
N SER A 359 -28.09 -11.16 22.55
CA SER A 359 -28.35 -9.73 22.37
C SER A 359 -29.33 -9.20 23.41
N SER A 360 -29.35 -7.89 23.57
CA SER A 360 -30.40 -7.18 24.32
C SER A 360 -31.56 -6.75 23.42
N THR A 361 -31.36 -6.75 22.09
CA THR A 361 -32.37 -6.31 21.12
C THR A 361 -32.72 -7.38 20.09
N ASN A 362 -33.76 -7.14 19.30
CA ASN A 362 -34.18 -7.99 18.17
C ASN A 362 -33.33 -7.81 16.91
N ASN A 363 -32.26 -7.02 16.98
CA ASN A 363 -31.33 -6.83 15.87
C ASN A 363 -29.92 -7.14 16.32
N VAL A 364 -29.19 -7.87 15.49
CA VAL A 364 -27.75 -8.12 15.68
C VAL A 364 -27.02 -7.88 14.38
N TYR A 365 -25.85 -7.28 14.49
CA TYR A 365 -24.93 -7.11 13.38
C TYR A 365 -23.68 -7.92 13.69
N MET A 366 -23.13 -8.60 12.70
CA MET A 366 -21.98 -9.48 12.89
C MET A 366 -20.99 -9.27 11.77
N PHE A 367 -19.70 -9.28 12.08
CA PHE A 367 -18.63 -9.03 11.13
C PHE A 367 -17.55 -10.10 11.27
N PHE A 368 -17.29 -10.83 10.18
CA PHE A 368 -16.20 -11.78 10.10
C PHE A 368 -15.07 -11.20 9.25
N TYR A 369 -13.87 -11.16 9.83
CA TYR A 369 -12.66 -10.65 9.22
C TYR A 369 -11.55 -11.71 9.24
N THR A 370 -10.81 -11.85 8.12
CA THR A 370 -9.61 -12.70 8.04
C THR A 370 -8.44 -11.96 7.37
N ASN A 371 -7.21 -12.26 7.79
CA ASN A 371 -5.98 -11.70 7.25
C ASN A 371 -5.45 -12.53 6.05
N LEU A 372 -4.13 -12.49 5.79
CA LEU A 372 -3.45 -13.17 4.68
C LEU A 372 -2.61 -14.39 5.03
N PHE A 373 -2.49 -14.73 6.31
CA PHE A 373 -1.40 -15.60 6.75
C PHE A 373 -1.87 -16.99 7.16
N ILE A 374 -2.88 -17.08 8.04
CA ILE A 374 -3.25 -18.36 8.65
C ILE A 374 -4.74 -18.60 8.49
N GLU A 375 -5.08 -19.64 7.76
CA GLU A 375 -6.45 -20.15 7.66
C GLU A 375 -6.69 -21.29 8.64
N TYR A 376 -7.92 -21.37 9.12
CA TYR A 376 -8.42 -22.48 9.93
C TYR A 376 -9.82 -22.87 9.43
N LYS A 377 -10.42 -23.87 10.09
CA LYS A 377 -11.76 -24.37 9.76
C LYS A 377 -12.87 -23.31 9.89
N GLY A 378 -12.65 -22.25 10.65
CA GLY A 378 -13.63 -21.19 10.87
C GLY A 378 -14.68 -21.60 11.88
N TRP A 379 -15.95 -21.36 11.58
CA TRP A 379 -17.00 -21.45 12.57
C TRP A 379 -18.31 -22.01 12.03
N ASP A 380 -19.03 -22.68 12.91
CA ASP A 380 -20.39 -23.18 12.72
C ASP A 380 -21.19 -22.77 13.94
N LEU A 381 -22.23 -21.97 13.72
CA LEU A 381 -23.10 -21.51 14.78
C LEU A 381 -24.56 -21.84 14.48
N THR A 382 -25.30 -22.02 15.56
CA THR A 382 -26.76 -22.00 15.56
C THR A 382 -27.22 -20.73 16.24
N TRP A 383 -28.24 -20.11 15.69
CA TRP A 383 -28.86 -18.94 16.25
C TRP A 383 -30.36 -19.16 16.40
N HIS A 384 -30.95 -18.52 17.41
CA HIS A 384 -32.35 -18.71 17.78
C HIS A 384 -32.94 -17.38 18.20
N THR A 385 -34.21 -17.16 17.88
CA THR A 385 -35.00 -16.06 18.38
C THR A 385 -35.63 -16.44 19.72
N GLU A 386 -35.40 -15.65 20.76
CA GLU A 386 -36.00 -15.83 22.08
C GLU A 386 -36.95 -14.67 22.37
N TYR A 387 -38.19 -14.96 22.78
CA TYR A 387 -39.08 -13.93 23.28
C TYR A 387 -38.62 -13.45 24.65
N ILE A 388 -38.60 -12.12 24.84
CA ILE A 388 -38.35 -11.53 26.14
C ILE A 388 -39.57 -11.84 27.01
N GLN A 389 -39.41 -12.71 28.01
CA GLN A 389 -40.43 -12.87 29.05
C GLN A 389 -40.47 -11.56 29.85
N LEU A 390 -41.60 -10.86 29.77
CA LEU A 390 -41.88 -9.67 30.57
C LEU A 390 -42.08 -10.03 32.04
#